data_AF-A0A3N1K9J2-F1
#
_entry.id   AF-A0A3N1K9J2-F1
#
_cell.length_a   1.000
_cell.length_b   1.000
_cell.length_c   1.000
_cell.angle_alpha   90.00
_cell.angle_beta   90.00
_cell.angle_gamma   90.00
#
_symmetry.space_group_name_H-M   'P 1'
#
loop_
_entity.id
_entity.type
_entity.pdbx_description
1 polymer ?
#
loop_
_entity_poly.entity_id
_entity_poly.type
_entity_poly.pdbx_seq_one_letter_code
_entity_poly.pdbx_strand_id
1 'polypeptide(L)'
;MDETTPTDRTPERDAAELALAIVSQAAAISQGDDEALDASDDNLREVVAEQAGDPLTEKQEAVVSTLGAAGGSLAAGLSAALAEARGVDATVVLGATAQSILAHADDVPLAEGAPRLDDASDGPADDTRLP
;
A
#
# COMPACT_ATOMS: atom_id res chain seq x y z
N MET A 1 18.90 -1.51 25.37
CA MET A 1 19.09 -2.29 24.14
C MET A 1 17.87 -1.94 23.29
N ASP A 2 17.88 -0.76 22.69
CA ASP A 2 18.53 -0.33 21.44
C ASP A 2 17.51 -0.39 20.28
N GLU A 3 17.27 0.80 19.73
CA GLU A 3 16.68 1.13 18.43
C GLU A 3 15.33 0.52 18.07
N THR A 4 14.26 1.27 18.35
CA THR A 4 13.12 1.32 17.43
C THR A 4 13.64 1.91 16.12
N THR A 5 14.19 1.07 15.24
CA THR A 5 14.38 1.44 13.83
C THR A 5 13.01 1.93 13.36
N PRO A 6 12.88 3.20 12.93
CA PRO A 6 11.67 3.62 12.25
C PRO A 6 11.61 2.72 11.01
N THR A 7 10.65 1.81 10.96
CA THR A 7 10.31 1.17 9.69
C THR A 7 9.89 2.32 8.79
N ASP A 8 10.62 2.56 7.70
CA ASP A 8 10.30 3.51 6.62
C ASP A 8 8.99 3.13 5.87
N ARG A 9 8.04 2.47 6.56
CA ARG A 9 6.76 2.01 6.03
C ARG A 9 5.73 3.10 6.25
N THR A 10 5.53 3.89 5.20
CA THR A 10 4.39 4.81 5.15
C THR A 10 3.12 4.01 4.87
N PRO A 11 1.95 4.45 5.37
CA PRO A 11 0.67 3.82 5.05
C PRO A 11 0.43 3.64 3.54
N GLU A 12 0.95 4.57 2.74
CA GLU A 12 0.82 4.54 1.29
C GLU A 12 1.69 3.46 0.65
N ARG A 13 2.88 3.20 1.20
CA ARG A 13 3.74 2.10 0.74
C ARG A 13 3.14 0.75 1.10
N ASP A 14 2.62 0.59 2.32
CA ASP A 14 1.90 -0.62 2.74
C ASP A 14 0.67 -0.87 1.86
N ALA A 15 -0.11 0.17 1.56
CA ALA A 15 -1.27 0.06 0.69
C ALA A 15 -0.89 -0.33 -0.74
N ALA A 16 0.24 0.18 -1.25
CA ALA A 16 0.74 -0.15 -2.57
C ALA A 16 1.22 -1.60 -2.65
N GLU A 17 1.94 -2.10 -1.66
CA GLU A 17 2.35 -3.50 -1.57
C GLU A 17 1.15 -4.45 -1.55
N LEU A 18 0.12 -4.12 -0.75
CA LEU A 18 -1.11 -4.89 -0.71
C LEU A 18 -1.83 -4.87 -2.07
N ALA A 19 -1.95 -3.70 -2.70
CA ALA A 19 -2.58 -3.56 -4.00
C ALA A 19 -1.82 -4.33 -5.10
N LEU A 20 -0.50 -4.32 -5.07
CA LEU A 20 0.34 -5.07 -6.01
C LEU A 20 0.19 -6.59 -5.85
N ALA A 21 0.07 -7.08 -4.63
CA ALA A 21 -0.23 -8.50 -4.39
C ALA A 21 -1.56 -8.93 -5.04
N ILE A 22 -2.59 -8.08 -4.92
CA ILE A 22 -3.89 -8.31 -5.58
C ILE A 22 -3.78 -8.25 -7.12
N VAL A 23 -2.99 -7.32 -7.66
CA VAL A 23 -2.74 -7.22 -9.11
C VAL A 23 -1.98 -8.44 -9.64
N SER A 24 -1.02 -8.97 -8.89
CA SER A 24 -0.35 -10.23 -9.21
C SER A 24 -1.35 -11.39 -9.31
N GLN A 25 -2.23 -11.51 -8.32
CA GLN A 25 -3.27 -12.53 -8.31
C GLN A 25 -4.24 -12.38 -9.49
N ALA A 26 -4.64 -11.15 -9.82
CA ALA A 26 -5.47 -10.86 -10.99
C ALA A 26 -4.78 -11.24 -12.31
N ALA A 27 -3.46 -11.04 -12.40
CA ALA A 27 -2.68 -11.45 -13.56
C ALA A 27 -2.62 -12.97 -13.71
N ALA A 28 -2.45 -13.71 -12.62
CA ALA A 28 -2.51 -15.18 -12.63
C ALA A 28 -3.88 -15.69 -13.08
N ILE A 29 -4.98 -15.12 -12.54
CA ILE A 29 -6.36 -15.43 -12.95
C ILE A 29 -6.55 -15.16 -14.45
N SER A 30 -6.09 -14.00 -14.94
CA SER A 30 -6.25 -13.61 -16.35
C SER A 30 -5.49 -14.52 -17.31
N GLN A 31 -4.41 -15.16 -16.84
CA GLN A 31 -3.58 -16.08 -17.64
C GLN A 31 -4.03 -17.54 -17.51
N GLY A 32 -4.91 -17.84 -16.54
CA GLY A 32 -5.30 -19.22 -16.23
C GLY A 32 -4.12 -20.03 -15.68
N ASP A 33 -3.20 -19.37 -14.95
CA ASP A 33 -2.01 -19.98 -14.37
C ASP A 33 -2.26 -20.30 -12.89
N ASP A 34 -2.63 -21.55 -12.62
CA ASP A 34 -2.96 -22.02 -11.26
C ASP A 34 -1.74 -22.00 -10.33
N GLU A 35 -0.53 -22.27 -10.85
CA GLU A 35 0.70 -22.23 -10.05
C GLU A 35 1.04 -20.78 -9.66
N ALA A 36 0.91 -19.85 -10.60
CA ALA A 36 1.06 -18.42 -10.30
C ALA A 36 -0.04 -17.89 -9.36
N LEU A 37 -1.22 -18.49 -9.39
CA LEU A 37 -2.32 -18.13 -8.51
C LEU A 37 -2.04 -18.54 -7.05
N ASP A 38 -1.59 -19.78 -6.84
CA ASP A 38 -1.16 -20.27 -5.53
C ASP A 38 0.01 -19.44 -4.98
N ALA A 39 1.02 -19.17 -5.80
CA ALA A 39 2.15 -18.32 -5.42
C ALA A 39 1.73 -16.89 -5.07
N SER A 40 0.75 -16.32 -5.78
CA SER A 40 0.23 -14.98 -5.50
C SER A 40 -0.56 -14.92 -4.19
N ASP A 41 -1.30 -15.99 -3.87
CA ASP A 41 -2.04 -16.12 -2.61
C ASP A 41 -1.08 -16.26 -1.41
N ASP A 42 -0.01 -17.02 -1.54
CA ASP A 42 1.06 -17.10 -0.53
C ASP A 42 1.76 -15.75 -0.34
N ASN A 43 2.14 -15.08 -1.44
CA ASN A 43 2.72 -13.74 -1.38
C ASN A 43 1.79 -12.73 -0.68
N LEU A 44 0.47 -12.79 -0.93
CA LEU A 44 -0.48 -11.91 -0.26
C LEU A 44 -0.52 -12.16 1.25
N ARG A 45 -0.48 -13.43 1.69
CA ARG A 45 -0.40 -13.77 3.12
C ARG A 45 0.88 -13.24 3.76
N GLU A 46 2.01 -13.38 3.07
CA GLU A 46 3.30 -12.87 3.54
C GLU A 46 3.29 -11.33 3.69
N VAL A 47 2.80 -10.60 2.68
CA VAL A 47 2.66 -9.14 2.74
C VAL A 47 1.80 -8.72 3.93
N VAL A 48 0.66 -9.37 4.15
CA VAL A 48 -0.22 -9.04 5.28
C VAL A 48 0.41 -9.40 6.63
N ALA A 49 1.16 -10.51 6.72
CA ALA A 49 1.88 -10.90 7.92
C ALA A 49 2.98 -9.89 8.28
N GLU A 50 3.76 -9.45 7.28
CA GLU A 50 4.79 -8.42 7.45
C GLU A 50 4.17 -7.09 7.90
N GLN A 51 3.02 -6.72 7.31
CA GLN A 51 2.25 -5.54 7.70
C GLN A 51 1.72 -5.62 9.12
N ALA A 52 1.25 -6.79 9.55
CA ALA A 52 0.77 -7.03 10.91
C ALA A 52 1.91 -7.04 11.95
N GLY A 53 3.15 -7.30 11.55
CA GLY A 53 4.33 -7.37 12.42
C GLY A 53 4.46 -8.69 13.18
N ASP A 54 3.57 -9.65 12.95
CA ASP A 54 3.51 -10.97 13.59
C ASP A 54 2.97 -12.01 12.60
N PRO A 55 3.29 -13.31 12.77
CA PRO A 55 2.70 -14.38 11.96
C PRO A 55 1.17 -14.38 12.05
N LEU A 56 0.50 -14.62 10.92
CA LEU A 56 -0.95 -14.75 10.88
C LEU A 56 -1.39 -16.06 11.54
N THR A 57 -2.53 -16.02 12.21
CA THR A 57 -3.24 -17.25 12.61
C THR A 57 -3.89 -17.91 11.40
N GLU A 58 -4.14 -19.22 11.46
CA GLU A 58 -4.85 -19.97 10.40
C GLU A 58 -6.17 -19.30 9.97
N LYS A 59 -6.90 -18.70 10.92
CA LYS A 59 -8.16 -17.98 10.63
C LYS A 59 -7.91 -16.69 9.86
N GLN A 60 -6.85 -15.96 10.19
CA GLN A 60 -6.48 -14.74 9.47
C GLN A 60 -5.99 -15.07 8.06
N GLU A 61 -5.19 -16.12 7.89
CA GLU A 61 -4.76 -16.60 6.57
C GLU A 61 -5.95 -16.98 5.68
N ALA A 62 -6.95 -17.66 6.23
CA ALA A 62 -8.17 -18.01 5.50
C ALA A 62 -8.97 -16.76 5.07
N VAL A 63 -9.04 -15.73 5.94
CA VAL A 63 -9.67 -14.45 5.62
C VAL A 63 -8.89 -13.72 4.52
N VAL A 64 -7.57 -13.62 4.64
CA VAL A 64 -6.69 -12.98 3.65
C VAL A 64 -6.85 -13.66 2.30
N SER A 65 -6.80 -14.99 2.25
CA SER A 65 -6.96 -15.75 1.01
C SER A 65 -8.33 -15.55 0.36
N THR A 66 -9.39 -15.53 1.16
CA THR A 66 -10.75 -15.25 0.65
C THR A 66 -10.85 -13.84 0.06
N LEU A 67 -10.30 -12.84 0.75
CA LEU A 67 -10.29 -11.45 0.28
C LEU A 67 -9.39 -11.28 -0.95
N GLY A 68 -8.24 -11.96 -0.98
CA GLY A 68 -7.34 -12.03 -2.12
C GLY A 68 -8.03 -12.57 -3.35
N ALA A 69 -8.67 -13.73 -3.24
CA ALA A 69 -9.41 -14.33 -4.35
C ALA A 69 -10.54 -13.43 -4.87
N ALA A 70 -11.31 -12.80 -3.97
CA ALA A 70 -12.36 -11.86 -4.35
C ALA A 70 -11.80 -10.59 -5.03
N GLY A 71 -10.74 -10.02 -4.45
CA GLY A 71 -10.08 -8.82 -4.97
C GLY A 71 -9.41 -9.07 -6.32
N GLY A 72 -8.65 -10.16 -6.44
CA GLY A 72 -8.00 -10.59 -7.68
C GLY A 72 -9.01 -10.87 -8.79
N SER A 73 -10.13 -11.53 -8.47
CA SER A 73 -11.21 -11.78 -9.44
C SER A 73 -11.87 -10.48 -9.92
N LEU A 74 -12.11 -9.53 -9.00
CA LEU A 74 -12.66 -8.22 -9.36
C LEU A 74 -11.68 -7.45 -10.26
N ALA A 75 -10.41 -7.39 -9.89
CA ALA A 75 -9.38 -6.71 -10.65
C ALA A 75 -9.15 -7.34 -12.04
N ALA A 76 -9.17 -8.66 -12.14
CA ALA A 76 -9.10 -9.38 -13.42
C ALA A 76 -10.32 -9.06 -14.29
N GLY A 77 -11.53 -9.09 -13.74
CA GLY A 77 -12.75 -8.77 -14.48
C GLY A 77 -12.82 -7.32 -14.97
N LEU A 78 -12.45 -6.35 -14.12
CA LEU A 78 -12.37 -4.94 -14.51
C LEU A 78 -11.31 -4.72 -15.59
N SER A 79 -10.15 -5.37 -15.46
CA SER A 79 -9.06 -5.25 -16.43
C SER A 79 -9.44 -5.86 -17.78
N ALA A 80 -10.12 -7.01 -17.78
CA ALA A 80 -10.65 -7.63 -18.99
C ALA A 80 -11.68 -6.73 -19.69
N ALA A 81 -12.64 -6.17 -18.95
CA ALA A 81 -13.64 -5.27 -19.51
C ALA A 81 -13.02 -3.99 -20.11
N LEU A 82 -12.01 -3.42 -19.43
CA LEU A 82 -11.29 -2.25 -19.93
C LEU A 82 -10.44 -2.60 -21.16
N ALA A 83 -9.78 -3.75 -21.15
CA ALA A 83 -8.97 -4.23 -22.27
C ALA A 83 -9.83 -4.44 -23.53
N GLU A 84 -10.99 -5.06 -23.39
CA GLU A 84 -11.97 -5.21 -24.47
C GLU A 84 -12.39 -3.86 -25.04
N ALA A 85 -12.77 -2.91 -24.18
CA ALA A 85 -13.19 -1.57 -24.60
C ALA A 85 -12.09 -0.77 -25.32
N ARG A 86 -10.82 -1.11 -25.09
CA ARG A 86 -9.64 -0.43 -25.66
C ARG A 86 -8.99 -1.21 -26.80
N GLY A 87 -9.40 -2.45 -27.06
CA GLY A 87 -8.78 -3.33 -28.06
C GLY A 87 -7.33 -3.69 -27.72
N VAL A 88 -7.01 -3.87 -26.44
CA VAL A 88 -5.68 -4.28 -25.94
C VAL A 88 -5.77 -5.56 -25.12
N ASP A 89 -4.62 -6.10 -24.72
CA ASP A 89 -4.57 -7.28 -23.83
C ASP A 89 -4.81 -6.89 -22.35
N ALA A 90 -5.48 -7.75 -21.58
CA ALA A 90 -5.75 -7.52 -20.16
C ALA A 90 -4.47 -7.40 -19.32
N THR A 91 -3.40 -8.12 -19.69
CA THR A 91 -2.09 -8.02 -19.04
C THR A 91 -1.45 -6.64 -19.21
N VAL A 92 -1.73 -5.95 -20.33
CA VAL A 92 -1.27 -4.57 -20.54
C VAL A 92 -1.97 -3.62 -19.56
N VAL A 93 -3.27 -3.81 -19.32
CA VAL A 93 -4.04 -3.01 -18.35
C VAL A 93 -3.56 -3.28 -16.92
N LEU A 94 -3.35 -4.54 -16.55
CA LEU A 94 -2.83 -4.92 -15.23
C LEU A 94 -1.41 -4.38 -15.01
N GLY A 95 -0.53 -4.47 -16.02
CA GLY A 95 0.81 -3.88 -15.96
C GLY A 95 0.77 -2.36 -15.78
N ALA A 96 -0.09 -1.66 -16.51
CA ALA A 96 -0.29 -0.22 -16.34
C ALA A 96 -0.85 0.14 -14.95
N THR A 97 -1.71 -0.72 -14.39
CA THR A 97 -2.26 -0.57 -13.04
C THR A 97 -1.17 -0.68 -11.99
N ALA A 98 -0.29 -1.70 -12.08
CA ALA A 98 0.85 -1.86 -11.19
C ALA A 98 1.80 -0.66 -11.24
N GLN A 99 2.11 -0.16 -12.45
CA GLN A 99 2.94 1.04 -12.63
C GLN A 99 2.31 2.28 -11.99
N SER A 100 0.99 2.45 -12.14
CA SER A 100 0.26 3.55 -11.51
C SER A 100 0.29 3.46 -9.98
N ILE A 101 0.15 2.26 -9.41
CA ILE A 101 0.21 2.05 -7.95
C ILE A 101 1.58 2.49 -7.40
N LEU A 102 2.66 2.03 -8.04
CA LEU A 102 4.03 2.40 -7.64
C LEU A 102 4.27 3.90 -7.71
N ALA A 103 3.84 4.55 -8.81
CA ALA A 103 3.99 5.99 -8.96
C ALA A 103 3.28 6.78 -7.85
N HIS A 104 2.10 6.35 -7.42
CA HIS A 104 1.36 7.03 -6.33
C HIS A 104 1.96 6.76 -4.96
N ALA A 105 2.61 5.61 -4.76
CA ALA A 105 3.30 5.30 -3.51
C ALA A 105 4.54 6.18 -3.31
N ASP A 106 5.21 6.55 -4.41
CA ASP A 106 6.42 7.38 -4.41
C ASP A 106 6.12 8.90 -4.37
N ASP A 107 4.92 9.33 -4.81
CA ASP A 107 4.56 10.75 -4.96
C ASP A 107 4.07 11.45 -3.67
N VAL A 108 3.98 10.76 -2.54
CA VAL A 108 3.62 11.42 -1.27
C VAL A 108 4.85 12.15 -0.72
N PRO A 109 4.82 13.49 -0.66
CA PRO A 109 5.93 14.22 -0.06
C PRO A 109 5.99 13.82 1.42
N LEU A 110 7.15 13.34 1.87
CA LEU A 110 7.53 13.42 3.28
C LEU A 110 7.18 14.84 3.73
N ALA A 111 6.18 15.00 4.59
CA ALA A 111 5.68 16.31 4.95
C ALA A 111 6.83 17.22 5.43
N GLU A 112 7.34 18.07 4.53
CA GLU A 112 8.25 19.14 4.88
C GLU A 112 7.45 20.11 5.76
N GLY A 113 7.80 20.15 7.05
CA GLY A 113 7.33 21.18 7.96
C GLY A 113 6.37 20.71 9.05
N ALA A 114 6.85 19.86 9.95
CA ALA A 114 6.43 20.02 11.34
C ALA A 114 6.98 21.38 11.83
N PRO A 115 6.13 22.32 12.31
CA PRO A 115 6.62 23.61 12.78
C PRO A 115 7.58 23.38 13.95
N ARG A 116 8.83 23.80 13.82
CA ARG A 116 9.71 23.99 14.99
C ARG A 116 9.00 25.00 15.89
N LEU A 117 8.65 24.57 17.09
CA LEU A 117 8.22 25.43 18.18
C LEU A 117 9.43 26.25 18.68
N ASP A 118 10.03 27.06 17.80
CA ASP A 118 11.13 27.98 18.11
C ASP A 118 10.95 29.25 17.26
N ASP A 119 9.82 29.95 17.46
CA ASP A 119 9.82 31.42 17.35
C ASP A 119 8.60 32.00 18.08
N ALA A 120 8.77 32.22 19.38
CA ALA A 120 8.08 33.31 20.06
C ALA A 120 9.17 34.20 20.67
N SER A 121 10.01 34.75 19.80
CA SER A 121 10.91 35.82 20.16
C SER A 121 10.15 37.15 20.17
N ASP A 122 9.96 37.66 21.39
CA ASP A 122 10.28 39.04 21.76
C ASP A 122 9.33 40.20 21.36
N GLY A 123 9.04 41.06 22.35
CA GLY A 123 8.42 42.37 22.15
C GLY A 123 8.01 43.10 23.45
N PRO A 124 8.48 44.34 23.71
CA PRO A 124 8.70 44.86 25.07
C PRO A 124 7.66 45.91 25.53
N ALA A 125 7.52 46.12 26.85
CA ALA A 125 7.18 47.40 27.53
C ALA A 125 7.02 47.13 29.04
N ASP A 126 7.87 47.61 29.93
CA ASP A 126 8.06 48.99 30.39
C ASP A 126 7.45 49.17 31.81
N ASP A 127 8.24 49.88 32.59
CA ASP A 127 8.24 50.14 34.02
C ASP A 127 6.97 50.86 34.50
N THR A 128 6.36 50.41 35.60
CA THR A 128 5.58 51.29 36.50
C THR A 128 5.46 50.74 37.93
N ARG A 129 6.37 51.22 38.80
CA ARG A 129 6.20 51.72 40.19
C ARG A 129 5.23 51.01 41.19
N LEU A 130 5.84 50.52 42.29
CA LEU A 130 5.59 50.76 43.76
C LEU A 130 4.16 50.58 44.35
N PRO A 131 4.03 50.12 45.62
CA PRO A 131 4.64 50.72 46.83
C PRO A 131 5.58 49.83 47.65
#